data_AF-A0A1V5LPM8-F1
#
_entry.id   AF-A0A1V5LPM8-F1
#
_cell.length_a   1.000
_cell.length_b   1.000
_cell.length_c   1.000
_cell.angle_alpha   90.00
_cell.angle_beta   90.00
_cell.angle_gamma   90.00
#
_symmetry.space_group_name_H-M   'P 1'
#
loop_
_entity.id
_entity.type
_entity.pdbx_description
1 polymer ?
#
loop_
_entity_poly.entity_id
_entity_poly.type
_entity_poly.pdbx_seq_one_letter_code
_entity_poly.pdbx_strand_id
1 'polypeptide(L)' 'MGYPAIMVTDTAPFRYPYYHHQDDTPDKINMKVYKNAVLGLTAMTAALAGKV' A
#
# COMPACT_ATOMS: atom_id res chain seq x y z
N MET A 1 9.05 -9.35 19.53
CA MET A 1 10.24 -9.11 18.67
C MET A 1 10.37 -10.33 17.77
N GLY A 2 10.46 -10.17 16.44
CA GLY A 2 10.94 -11.27 15.58
C GLY A 2 10.02 -11.79 14.47
N TYR A 3 9.05 -11.01 13.99
CA TYR A 3 8.41 -11.32 12.69
C TYR A 3 9.14 -10.59 11.58
N PRO A 4 9.61 -11.29 10.52
CA PRO A 4 10.04 -10.64 9.30
C PRO A 4 8.89 -9.81 8.75
N ALA A 5 9.08 -8.50 8.65
CA ALA A 5 8.07 -7.56 8.20
C ALA A 5 8.68 -6.57 7.23
N ILE A 6 7.86 -6.12 6.28
CA ILE A 6 8.19 -5.06 5.34
C ILE A 6 7.05 -4.06 5.34
N MET A 7 7.39 -2.78 5.27
CA MET A 7 6.44 -1.69 5.06
C MET A 7 6.66 -1.11 3.66
N VAL A 8 5.58 -0.98 2.91
CA VAL A 8 5.58 -0.33 1.59
C VAL A 8 4.66 0.88 1.68
N THR A 9 5.16 2.04 1.28
CA THR A 9 4.45 3.31 1.25
C THR A 9 4.70 3.99 -0.09
N ASP A 10 3.72 4.74 -0.58
CA ASP A 10 3.80 5.48 -1.85
C ASP A 10 4.56 6.80 -1.70
N THR A 11 4.67 7.32 -0.47
CA THR A 11 5.42 8.53 -0.13
C THR A 11 6.16 8.40 1.20
N ALA A 12 7.14 9.28 1.42
CA ALA A 12 7.85 9.34 2.70
C ALA A 12 6.96 9.96 3.80
N PRO A 13 7.25 9.72 5.09
CA PRO A 13 6.43 10.20 6.20
C PRO A 13 6.14 11.70 6.13
N PHE A 14 4.87 12.07 6.31
CA PHE A 14 4.39 13.47 6.35
C PHE A 14 4.68 14.30 5.09
N ARG A 15 4.89 13.66 3.93
CA ARG A 15 5.10 14.37 2.65
C ARG A 15 3.87 14.45 1.74
N TYR A 16 2.76 13.81 2.13
CA TYR A 16 1.51 13.91 1.39
C TYR A 16 0.82 15.26 1.70
N PRO A 17 0.55 16.12 0.70
CA PRO A 17 0.03 17.47 0.96
C PRO A 17 -1.36 17.53 1.61
N TYR A 18 -2.18 16.49 1.41
CA TYR A 18 -3.54 16.42 1.96
C TYR A 18 -3.62 15.54 3.21
N TYR A 19 -2.48 15.22 3.84
CA TYR A 19 -2.45 14.43 5.06
C TYR A 19 -3.26 15.09 6.18
N HIS A 20 -4.24 14.38 6.74
CA HIS A 20 -5.20 14.91 7.72
C HIS A 20 -5.97 16.16 7.25
N HIS A 21 -6.23 16.28 5.94
CA HIS A 21 -7.02 17.35 5.37
C HIS A 21 -8.35 16.83 4.80
N GLN A 22 -9.39 17.67 4.78
CA GLN A 22 -10.69 17.32 4.18
C GLN A 22 -10.63 17.06 2.66
N ASP A 23 -9.57 17.57 2.01
CA ASP A 23 -9.31 17.36 0.57
C ASP A 23 -8.58 16.04 0.28
N ASP A 24 -8.38 15.19 1.30
CA ASP A 24 -7.94 13.79 1.12
C ASP A 24 -9.07 12.96 0.51
N THR A 25 -9.24 13.11 -0.79
CA THR A 25 -10.36 12.57 -1.56
C THR A 25 -9.88 11.52 -2.57
N PRO A 26 -10.76 10.61 -3.03
CA PRO A 26 -10.36 9.49 -3.89
C PRO A 26 -9.66 9.89 -5.20
N ASP A 27 -9.88 11.09 -5.73
CA ASP A 27 -9.20 11.61 -6.92
C ASP A 27 -7.69 11.83 -6.72
N LYS A 28 -7.20 11.85 -5.48
CA LYS A 28 -5.76 11.96 -5.19
C LYS A 28 -5.00 10.65 -5.35
N ILE A 29 -5.71 9.52 -5.48
CA ILE A 29 -5.10 8.19 -5.58
C ILE A 29 -4.59 7.95 -7.01
N ASN A 30 -3.31 7.58 -7.13
CA ASN A 30 -2.82 6.99 -8.37
C ASN A 30 -3.31 5.54 -8.51
N MET A 31 -4.45 5.37 -9.20
CA MET A 31 -5.11 4.07 -9.35
C MET A 31 -4.23 2.99 -9.99
N LYS A 32 -3.29 3.36 -10.87
CA LYS A 32 -2.36 2.40 -11.49
C LYS A 32 -1.40 1.81 -10.46
N VAL A 33 -0.82 2.65 -9.60
CA VAL A 33 0.09 2.22 -8.53
C VAL A 33 -0.68 1.44 -7.46
N TYR A 34 -1.87 1.93 -7.08
CA TYR A 34 -2.75 1.24 -6.13
C TYR A 34 -3.10 -0.19 -6.58
N LYS A 35 -3.51 -0.36 -7.85
CA LYS A 35 -3.78 -1.69 -8.42
C LYS A 35 -2.58 -2.62 -8.27
N ASN A 36 -1.38 -2.15 -8.57
CA ASN A 36 -0.17 -2.96 -8.47
C ASN A 36 0.12 -3.37 -7.01
N ALA A 37 -0.09 -2.48 -6.05
CA ALA A 37 0.06 -2.78 -4.63
C ALA A 37 -0.94 -3.88 -4.18
N VAL A 38 -2.21 -3.78 -4.58
CA VAL A 38 -3.23 -4.78 -4.27
C VAL A 38 -2.90 -6.15 -4.87
N LEU A 39 -2.51 -6.18 -6.15
CA LEU A 39 -2.11 -7.43 -6.82
C LEU A 39 -0.89 -8.06 -6.17
N GLY A 40 0.11 -7.26 -5.80
CA GLY A 40 1.31 -7.74 -5.09
C GLY A 40 0.98 -8.33 -3.71
N LEU A 41 0.16 -7.65 -2.92
CA LEU A 41 -0.29 -8.14 -1.61
C LEU A 41 -1.10 -9.43 -1.74
N THR A 42 -1.96 -9.52 -2.77
CA THR A 42 -2.74 -10.73 -3.05
C THR A 42 -1.84 -11.91 -3.39
N ALA A 43 -0.87 -11.70 -4.30
CA ALA A 43 0.08 -12.74 -4.68
C ALA A 43 0.95 -13.19 -3.51
N MET A 44 1.48 -12.24 -2.72
CA MET A 44 2.26 -12.53 -1.51
C MET A 44 1.44 -13.36 -0.52
N THR A 45 0.19 -12.97 -0.24
CA THR A 45 -0.69 -13.69 0.69
C THR A 45 -0.99 -15.10 0.21
N ALA A 46 -1.23 -15.28 -1.10
CA ALA A 46 -1.47 -16.59 -1.68
C ALA A 46 -0.24 -17.51 -1.57
N ALA A 47 0.96 -16.98 -1.82
CA ALA A 47 2.22 -17.71 -1.67
C ALA A 47 2.46 -18.11 -0.21
N LEU A 48 2.25 -17.21 0.75
CA LEU A 48 2.37 -17.52 2.19
C LEU A 48 1.35 -18.56 2.66
N ALA A 49 0.18 -18.62 2.02
CA ALA A 49 -0.86 -19.61 2.29
C ALA A 49 -0.65 -20.95 1.55
N GLY A 50 0.44 -21.11 0.79
CA GLY A 50 0.73 -22.33 0.02
C GLY A 50 -0.23 -22.58 -1.15
N LYS A 51 -0.83 -21.52 -1.71
CA LYS A 51 -1.77 -21.60 -2.85
C LYS A 51 -1.10 -21.34 -4.20
N VAL A 52 0.21 -21.09 -4.21
CA VAL A 52 1.07 -20.87 -5.38
C VAL A 52 2.41 -21.54 -5.11
#